data_AF-A0A382VVT9-F1
#
_entry.id   AF-A0A382VVT9-F1
#
_cell.length_a   1.000
_cell.length_b   1.000
_cell.length_c   1.000
_cell.angle_alpha   90.00
_cell.angle_beta   90.00
_cell.angle_gamma   90.00
#
_symmetry.space_group_name_H-M   'P 1'
#
loop_
_entity.id
_entity.type
_entity.pdbx_description
1 polymer ?
#
loop_
_entity_poly.entity_id
_entity_poly.type
_entity_poly.pdbx_seq_one_letter_code
_entity_poly.pdbx_strand_id
1 'polypeptide(L)'
;MVENLPAIINESNVFSFVLRADNFTYDESFDINVTIETGQFLVSTLIVTDYKGNDTTSIQLTDVNSSNIYNYKIVGNLVVTNDEKNDQPKKANIKLNNFSGIFEWVVTNK
;
A
#
# COMPACT_ATOMS: atom_id res chain seq x y z
N MET A 1 7.36 -24.43 4.87
CA MET A 1 7.07 -23.03 5.23
C MET A 1 7.14 -22.23 3.95
N VAL A 2 6.07 -21.50 3.59
CA VAL A 2 6.12 -20.55 2.48
C VAL A 2 6.80 -19.31 3.01
N GLU A 3 7.85 -18.83 2.33
CA GLU A 3 8.53 -17.59 2.69
C GLU A 3 7.55 -16.41 2.58
N ASN A 4 7.56 -15.53 3.58
CA ASN A 4 6.74 -14.31 3.69
C ASN A 4 7.21 -13.23 2.70
N LEU A 5 7.40 -13.57 1.41
CA LEU A 5 7.81 -12.63 0.38
C LEU A 5 6.59 -11.94 -0.22
N PRO A 6 6.57 -10.59 -0.29
CA PRO A 6 5.47 -9.88 -0.92
C PRO A 6 5.47 -10.10 -2.43
N ALA A 7 4.28 -10.27 -3.00
CA ALA A 7 4.06 -10.20 -4.43
C ALA A 7 3.80 -8.75 -4.83
N ILE A 8 4.56 -8.26 -5.81
CA ILE A 8 4.55 -6.84 -6.20
C ILE A 8 4.30 -6.72 -7.71
N ILE A 9 3.38 -5.83 -8.08
CA ILE A 9 3.18 -5.34 -9.44
C ILE A 9 3.45 -3.85 -9.43
N ASN A 10 4.18 -3.34 -10.42
CA ASN A 10 4.52 -1.92 -10.52
C ASN A 10 4.58 -1.50 -11.99
N GLU A 11 3.40 -1.32 -12.57
CA GLU A 11 3.19 -0.95 -13.96
C GLU A 11 2.65 0.48 -14.04
N SER A 12 2.54 1.02 -15.26
CA SER A 12 2.11 2.41 -15.48
C SER A 12 0.67 2.72 -15.07
N ASN A 13 -0.18 1.70 -14.90
CA ASN A 13 -1.58 1.83 -14.53
C ASN A 13 -1.94 1.14 -13.20
N VAL A 14 -1.02 0.35 -12.63
CA VAL A 14 -1.27 -0.38 -11.38
C VAL A 14 0.00 -0.57 -10.58
N PHE A 15 -0.11 -0.28 -9.29
CA PHE A 15 0.79 -0.78 -8.27
C PHE A 15 0.01 -1.72 -7.35
N SER A 16 0.58 -2.87 -7.01
CA SER A 16 0.00 -3.74 -5.99
C SER A 16 1.08 -4.32 -5.08
N PHE A 17 0.76 -4.43 -3.79
CA PHE A 17 1.55 -5.15 -2.81
C PHE A 17 0.63 -6.14 -2.09
N VAL A 18 0.95 -7.43 -2.19
CA VAL A 18 0.20 -8.50 -1.55
C VAL A 18 1.14 -9.32 -0.67
N LEU A 19 0.75 -9.55 0.57
CA LEU A 19 1.52 -10.32 1.53
C LEU A 19 0.61 -11.16 2.41
N ARG A 20 0.97 -12.43 2.57
CA ARG A 20 0.50 -13.26 3.68
C ARG A 20 1.69 -13.53 4.58
N ALA A 21 1.55 -13.18 5.85
CA ALA A 21 2.67 -13.22 6.79
C ALA A 21 2.26 -13.71 8.17
N ASP A 22 3.26 -14.20 8.90
CA ASP A 22 3.18 -14.49 10.32
C ASP A 22 4.41 -13.92 11.05
N ASN A 23 4.16 -12.98 11.96
CA ASN A 23 5.15 -12.24 12.75
C ASN A 23 6.25 -11.60 11.88
N PHE A 24 5.84 -10.89 10.82
CA PHE A 24 6.72 -10.30 9.84
C PHE A 24 6.94 -8.81 10.09
N THR A 25 8.21 -8.39 10.02
CA THR A 25 8.61 -6.99 10.10
C THR A 25 9.25 -6.59 8.79
N TYR A 26 8.84 -5.45 8.26
CA TYR A 26 9.20 -4.99 6.92
C TYR A 26 9.21 -3.47 6.92
N ASP A 27 10.23 -2.86 6.34
CA ASP A 27 10.35 -1.42 6.19
C ASP A 27 11.03 -1.16 4.86
N GLU A 28 10.23 -1.01 3.81
CA GLU A 28 10.73 -0.87 2.44
C GLU A 28 9.98 0.23 1.71
N SER A 29 10.65 0.77 0.69
CA SER A 29 10.09 1.80 -0.17
C SER A 29 10.20 1.41 -1.64
N PHE A 30 9.18 1.77 -2.42
CA PHE A 30 9.11 1.49 -3.85
C PHE A 30 8.93 2.79 -4.63
N ASP A 31 9.72 2.97 -5.68
CA ASP A 31 9.40 3.96 -6.71
C ASP A 31 8.15 3.49 -7.45
N ILE A 32 7.19 4.40 -7.63
CA ILE A 32 5.88 4.08 -8.22
C ILE A 32 5.87 4.46 -9.69
N ASN A 33 5.49 3.49 -10.53
CA ASN A 33 5.39 3.67 -11.98
C ASN A 33 4.01 4.16 -12.42
N VAL A 34 3.00 4.09 -11.55
CA VAL A 34 1.63 4.54 -11.86
C VAL A 34 1.66 6.01 -12.30
N THR A 35 1.13 6.27 -13.49
CA THR A 35 0.98 7.62 -14.04
C THR A 35 -0.49 8.00 -14.11
N ILE A 36 -0.77 9.26 -13.81
CA ILE A 36 -2.11 9.83 -14.01
C ILE A 36 -2.04 10.91 -15.09
N GLU A 37 -3.01 10.89 -15.98
CA GLU A 37 -3.20 11.91 -17.00
C GLU A 37 -4.15 13.01 -16.52
N THR A 38 -4.24 14.11 -17.28
CA THR A 38 -5.18 15.19 -16.97
C THR A 38 -6.61 14.67 -16.97
N GLY A 39 -7.30 14.83 -15.84
CA GLY A 39 -8.68 14.36 -15.65
C GLY A 39 -8.81 12.96 -15.05
N GLN A 40 -7.70 12.24 -14.85
CA GLN A 40 -7.68 10.98 -14.11
C GLN A 40 -7.50 11.19 -12.61
N PHE A 41 -7.94 10.20 -11.84
CA PHE A 41 -7.76 10.16 -10.40
C PHE A 41 -7.10 8.84 -9.98
N LEU A 42 -6.35 8.87 -8.88
CA LEU A 42 -5.86 7.68 -8.21
C LEU A 42 -6.97 7.03 -7.41
N VAL A 43 -7.10 5.72 -7.56
CA VAL A 43 -7.86 4.86 -6.66
C VAL A 43 -6.87 4.06 -5.83
N SER A 44 -7.00 4.10 -4.51
CA SER A 44 -6.26 3.25 -3.60
C SER A 44 -7.21 2.40 -2.78
N THR A 45 -7.02 1.08 -2.84
CA THR A 45 -7.76 0.10 -2.05
C THR A 45 -6.79 -0.67 -1.16
N LEU A 46 -7.08 -0.71 0.14
CA LEU A 46 -6.34 -1.48 1.13
C LEU A 46 -7.30 -2.45 1.82
N ILE A 47 -6.93 -3.73 1.80
CA ILE A 47 -7.61 -4.82 2.48
C ILE A 47 -6.61 -5.46 3.45
N VAL A 48 -7.03 -5.60 4.70
CA VAL A 48 -6.30 -6.32 5.74
C VAL A 48 -7.27 -7.29 6.41
N THR A 49 -6.94 -8.59 6.37
CA THR A 49 -7.73 -9.65 7.01
C THR A 49 -6.85 -10.54 7.87
N ASP A 50 -7.47 -11.27 8.80
CA ASP A 50 -6.78 -12.14 9.76
C ASP A 50 -5.65 -11.43 10.55
N TYR A 51 -5.81 -10.13 10.78
CA TYR A 51 -4.83 -9.30 11.48
C TYR A 51 -4.57 -9.84 12.88
N LYS A 52 -3.30 -10.09 13.16
CA LYS A 52 -2.77 -10.20 14.52
C LYS A 52 -1.49 -9.37 14.55
N GLY A 53 -1.48 -8.36 15.40
CA GLY A 53 -0.34 -7.48 15.56
C GLY A 53 -0.56 -6.62 16.80
N ASN A 54 0.51 -6.36 17.51
CA ASN A 54 0.50 -5.55 18.74
C ASN A 54 1.12 -4.16 18.53
N ASP A 55 1.70 -3.90 17.36
CA ASP A 55 2.35 -2.64 17.01
C ASP A 55 1.69 -2.01 15.77
N THR A 56 1.88 -0.71 15.61
CA THR A 56 1.31 0.04 14.50
C THR A 56 2.04 -0.30 13.21
N THR A 57 1.28 -0.79 12.23
CA THR A 57 1.68 -0.92 10.84
C THR A 57 1.19 0.30 10.05
N SER A 58 1.97 0.79 9.08
CA SER A 58 1.59 1.96 8.27
C SER A 58 1.98 1.82 6.80
N ILE A 59 1.15 2.42 5.94
CA ILE A 59 1.42 2.55 4.50
C ILE A 59 1.27 4.01 4.13
N GLN A 60 2.17 4.47 3.27
CA GLN A 60 2.15 5.84 2.77
C GLN A 60 2.39 5.85 1.27
N LEU A 61 1.60 6.63 0.54
CA LEU A 61 1.86 7.00 -0.85
C LEU A 61 2.16 8.50 -0.90
N THR A 62 3.29 8.87 -1.48
CA THR A 62 3.70 10.27 -1.62
C THR A 62 3.80 10.69 -3.08
N ASP A 63 3.55 11.98 -3.33
CA ASP A 63 3.72 12.60 -4.63
C ASP A 63 5.20 12.93 -4.94
N VAL A 64 5.44 13.53 -6.10
CA VAL A 64 6.76 13.98 -6.55
C VAL A 64 7.41 15.04 -5.64
N ASN A 65 6.62 15.72 -4.82
CA ASN A 65 7.07 16.73 -3.85
C ASN A 65 7.21 16.15 -2.43
N SER A 66 7.09 14.83 -2.27
CA SER A 66 7.04 14.14 -0.97
C SER A 66 5.85 14.51 -0.08
N SER A 67 4.78 15.07 -0.68
CA SER A 67 3.50 15.30 -0.01
C SER A 67 2.71 14.01 0.09
N ASN A 68 1.96 13.83 1.18
CA ASN A 68 1.13 12.65 1.38
C ASN A 68 -0.10 12.67 0.46
N ILE A 69 -0.22 11.64 -0.38
CA ILE A 69 -1.43 11.34 -1.15
C ILE A 69 -2.37 10.50 -0.28
N TYR A 70 -1.88 9.35 0.17
CA TYR A 70 -2.58 8.42 1.04
C TYR A 70 -1.70 8.02 2.23
N ASN A 71 -2.30 7.89 3.41
CA ASN A 71 -1.63 7.43 4.62
C ASN A 71 -2.59 6.55 5.42
N TYR A 72 -2.26 5.27 5.55
CA TYR A 72 -3.06 4.27 6.24
C TYR A 72 -2.35 3.81 7.50
N LYS A 73 -3.04 3.90 8.63
CA LYS A 73 -2.63 3.27 9.88
C LYS A 73 -3.43 1.97 10.05
N ILE A 74 -2.72 0.84 10.17
CA ILE A 74 -3.33 -0.48 10.32
C ILE A 74 -3.21 -0.90 11.78
N VAL A 75 -4.36 -1.08 12.43
CA VAL A 75 -4.50 -1.51 13.84
C VAL A 75 -5.47 -2.68 14.00
N GLY A 76 -5.91 -3.28 12.89
CA GLY A 76 -6.94 -4.30 12.84
C GLY A 76 -7.31 -4.67 11.41
N ASN A 77 -8.28 -5.58 11.27
CA ASN A 77 -8.89 -5.89 9.99
C ASN A 77 -9.59 -4.65 9.43
N LEU A 78 -9.38 -4.37 8.14
CA LEU A 78 -10.01 -3.23 7.49
C LEU A 78 -10.13 -3.44 5.99
N VAL A 79 -11.12 -2.77 5.40
CA VAL A 79 -11.26 -2.58 3.95
C VAL A 79 -11.53 -1.10 3.74
N VAL A 80 -10.66 -0.42 3.00
CA VAL A 80 -10.78 0.99 2.69
C VAL A 80 -10.46 1.25 1.24
N THR A 81 -11.26 2.09 0.59
CA THR A 81 -11.03 2.60 -0.76
C THR A 81 -11.10 4.12 -0.74
N ASN A 82 -10.13 4.79 -1.37
CA ASN A 82 -10.12 6.24 -1.58
C ASN A 82 -9.86 6.50 -3.06
N ASP A 83 -10.57 7.45 -3.65
CA ASP A 83 -10.57 7.64 -5.10
C ASP A 83 -10.68 9.13 -5.52
N GLU A 84 -10.22 10.03 -4.65
CA GLU A 84 -10.41 11.48 -4.77
C GLU A 84 -9.13 12.25 -5.12
N LYS A 85 -7.98 11.57 -5.19
CA LYS A 85 -6.67 12.22 -5.40
C LYS A 85 -6.27 12.26 -6.87
N ASN A 86 -5.70 13.37 -7.30
CA ASN A 86 -5.18 13.58 -8.66
C ASN A 86 -3.70 14.01 -8.65
N ASP A 87 -2.99 13.71 -7.57
CA ASP A 87 -1.56 13.95 -7.42
C ASP A 87 -0.75 12.83 -8.08
N GLN A 88 0.32 13.17 -8.80
CA GLN A 88 1.16 12.18 -9.47
C GLN A 88 1.95 11.37 -8.41
N PRO A 89 1.69 10.06 -8.26
CA PRO A 89 2.38 9.27 -7.24
C PRO A 89 3.84 9.08 -7.62
N LYS A 90 4.70 9.03 -6.61
CA LYS A 90 6.14 8.86 -6.80
C LYS A 90 6.71 7.74 -5.94
N LYS A 91 6.30 7.63 -4.69
CA LYS A 91 6.87 6.67 -3.75
C LYS A 91 5.82 6.03 -2.87
N ALA A 92 5.94 4.73 -2.68
CA ALA A 92 5.23 4.00 -1.64
C ALA A 92 6.19 3.62 -0.53
N ASN A 93 5.80 3.84 0.73
CA ASN A 93 6.52 3.38 1.91
C ASN A 93 5.62 2.40 2.67
N ILE A 94 6.13 1.20 2.92
CA ILE A 94 5.40 0.13 3.61
C ILE A 94 6.18 -0.25 4.84
N LYS A 95 5.57 -0.03 6.01
CA LYS A 95 6.13 -0.38 7.31
C LYS A 95 5.20 -1.33 8.05
N LEU A 96 5.60 -2.59 8.14
CA LEU A 96 4.91 -3.64 8.88
C LEU A 96 5.73 -3.97 10.14
N ASN A 97 5.10 -4.02 11.30
CA ASN A 97 5.78 -4.32 12.57
C ASN A 97 5.09 -5.52 13.23
N ASN A 98 5.79 -6.64 13.36
CA ASN A 98 5.26 -7.90 13.91
C ASN A 98 3.87 -8.27 13.33
N PHE A 99 3.69 -8.04 12.03
CA PHE A 99 2.43 -8.25 11.36
C PHE A 99 2.20 -9.74 11.08
N SER A 100 1.04 -10.25 11.49
CA SER A 100 0.47 -11.49 10.98
C SER A 100 -0.89 -11.21 10.34
N GLY A 101 -1.17 -11.87 9.22
CA GLY A 101 -2.43 -11.74 8.49
C GLY A 101 -2.24 -11.77 6.98
N ILE A 102 -3.26 -11.31 6.28
CA ILE A 102 -3.25 -11.06 4.84
C ILE A 102 -3.38 -9.56 4.62
N PHE A 103 -2.52 -9.04 3.75
CA PHE A 103 -2.43 -7.65 3.38
C PHE A 103 -2.49 -7.56 1.87
N GLU A 104 -3.40 -6.75 1.35
CA GLU A 104 -3.53 -6.45 -0.07
C GLU A 104 -3.70 -4.95 -0.23
N TRP A 105 -2.77 -4.32 -0.92
CA TRP A 105 -2.85 -2.91 -1.26
C TRP A 105 -2.71 -2.71 -2.76
N VAL A 106 -3.65 -1.99 -3.36
CA VAL A 106 -3.70 -1.72 -4.79
C VAL A 106 -3.86 -0.22 -5.00
N VAL A 107 -3.09 0.34 -5.93
CA VAL A 107 -3.21 1.71 -6.41
C VAL A 107 -3.35 1.66 -7.92
N THR A 108 -4.41 2.26 -8.46
CA THR A 108 -4.66 2.35 -9.91
C THR A 108 -5.02 3.78 -10.29
N ASN A 109 -4.96 4.08 -11.58
CA ASN A 109 -5.61 5.25 -12.15
C ASN A 109 -7.04 4.90 -12.61
N LYS A 110 -7.96 5.88 -12.56
CA LYS A 110 -9.32 5.82 -13.12
C LYS A 110 -9.61 7.04 -13.98
#